data_AF-A0A9J6P199-F1
#
_entry.id   AF-A0A9J6P199-F1
#
_cell.length_a   1.000
_cell.length_b   1.000
_cell.length_c   1.000
_cell.angle_alpha   90.00
_cell.angle_beta   90.00
_cell.angle_gamma   90.00
#
_symmetry.space_group_name_H-M   'P 1'
#
loop_
_entity.id
_entity.type
_entity.pdbx_description
1 polymer ?
#
loop_
_entity_poly.entity_id
_entity_poly.type
_entity_poly.pdbx_seq_one_letter_code
_entity_poly.pdbx_strand_id
1 'polypeptide(L)'
;MKRYSQDNSYFKKIDTERKAYWLGFLYADGCISEISENNKKIIIQLHPDDKYILEELLNDINSDRPIYVNKKGYVSINIASKEMANDLIKLGCVPRKSLVLKFPSEIIVPCELIKHFIRGYMDGDGCISTYKKARKNRKSLIFKCEIKFIGTYDMLYGIKVFFSSDKDILINKHSPKSCQISFSGRKYREVVDALYNGATIYLKRKKDKWDEFVKYMNDIDTKKEYKESRLIVKLDNDANYLGEYTVKYLKNEFNIGSILKCCEYREKHKSYKNFRWIYLDEYKTFIDNCIDIKDIFDYKKVCKIEKSKVTKTVKQYDLNEKLIKIWKDAKTAADYYNTTSKAIRKVCNGERKTCCNFIWKYSEPKKSKQSKVVNQYDIDGNLINVWNSCKEASVFYNVTFQSIQRAISGKYKTCCGFVWRYR
;
A
#
# COMPACT_ATOMS: atom_id res chain seq x y z
N MET A 1 -33.26 37.47 -15.35
CA MET A 1 -32.16 36.56 -14.95
C MET A 1 -31.31 37.25 -13.90
N LYS A 2 -31.01 36.59 -12.77
CA LYS A 2 -30.07 37.12 -11.77
C LYS A 2 -28.68 37.26 -12.40
N ARG A 3 -28.07 38.45 -12.30
CA ARG A 3 -26.65 38.65 -12.63
C ARG A 3 -25.83 38.24 -11.41
N TYR A 4 -24.87 37.37 -11.60
CA TYR A 4 -23.91 36.98 -10.56
C TYR A 4 -22.81 38.04 -10.48
N SER A 5 -22.29 38.30 -9.28
CA SER A 5 -21.11 39.13 -9.08
C SER A 5 -19.85 38.31 -9.29
N GLN A 6 -18.77 38.96 -9.74
CA GLN A 6 -17.42 38.40 -9.85
C GLN A 6 -16.43 39.54 -10.17
N ASP A 7 -15.17 39.39 -9.77
CA ASP A 7 -14.06 40.24 -10.18
C ASP A 7 -13.66 39.89 -11.63
N ASN A 8 -14.14 40.70 -12.57
CA ASN A 8 -13.84 40.54 -13.98
C ASN A 8 -12.37 40.88 -14.32
N SER A 9 -11.63 41.50 -13.41
CA SER A 9 -10.24 41.94 -13.61
C SER A 9 -9.19 40.93 -13.14
N TYR A 10 -9.61 39.82 -12.53
CA TYR A 10 -8.74 38.84 -11.89
C TYR A 10 -7.58 38.35 -12.78
N PHE A 11 -7.84 38.15 -14.07
CA PHE A 11 -6.87 37.65 -15.05
C PHE A 11 -6.14 38.76 -15.85
N LYS A 12 -6.31 40.04 -15.53
CA LYS A 12 -5.61 41.13 -16.24
C LYS A 12 -4.08 41.03 -16.15
N LYS A 13 -3.58 40.56 -15.01
CA LYS A 13 -2.15 40.36 -14.74
C LYS A 13 -1.95 39.17 -13.81
N ILE A 14 -0.96 38.33 -14.13
CA ILE A 14 -0.57 37.20 -13.31
C ILE A 14 0.58 37.62 -12.40
N ASP A 15 0.25 37.97 -11.16
CA ASP A 15 1.19 38.54 -10.17
C ASP A 15 1.13 37.85 -8.80
N THR A 16 0.40 36.73 -8.69
CA THR A 16 0.31 35.93 -7.47
C THR A 16 0.37 34.43 -7.76
N GLU A 17 0.71 33.63 -6.75
CA GLU A 17 0.69 32.17 -6.80
C GLU A 17 -0.67 31.65 -7.33
N ARG A 18 -1.79 32.13 -6.76
CA ARG A 18 -3.13 31.62 -7.08
C ARG A 18 -3.55 31.99 -8.51
N LYS A 19 -3.24 33.20 -8.99
CA LYS A 19 -3.50 33.59 -10.39
C LYS A 19 -2.71 32.74 -11.38
N ALA A 20 -1.42 32.50 -11.11
CA ALA A 20 -0.58 31.66 -11.96
C ALA A 20 -1.08 30.22 -11.97
N TYR A 21 -1.44 29.68 -10.80
CA TYR A 21 -2.07 28.37 -10.67
C TYR A 21 -3.35 28.26 -11.52
N TRP A 22 -4.27 29.23 -11.42
CA TRP A 22 -5.51 29.19 -12.20
C TRP A 22 -5.28 29.29 -13.69
N LEU A 23 -4.33 30.10 -14.15
CA LEU A 23 -3.98 30.14 -15.57
C LEU A 23 -3.52 28.76 -16.06
N GLY A 24 -2.64 28.10 -15.31
CA GLY A 24 -2.18 26.74 -15.63
C GLY A 24 -3.30 25.70 -15.58
N PHE A 25 -4.17 25.78 -14.58
CA PHE A 25 -5.31 24.87 -14.46
C PHE A 25 -6.31 25.03 -15.61
N LEU A 26 -6.60 26.29 -15.98
CA LEU A 26 -7.47 26.63 -17.10
C LEU A 26 -6.88 26.20 -18.43
N TYR A 27 -5.55 26.24 -18.58
CA TYR A 27 -4.86 25.71 -19.76
C TYR A 27 -5.16 24.23 -20.00
N ALA A 28 -5.22 23.43 -18.94
CA ALA A 28 -5.62 22.04 -18.98
C ALA A 28 -7.15 21.89 -19.13
N ASP A 29 -7.87 22.01 -18.02
CA ASP A 29 -9.29 21.61 -17.91
C ASP A 29 -10.29 22.75 -18.22
N GLY A 30 -9.82 23.97 -18.44
CA GLY A 30 -10.68 25.10 -18.79
C GLY A 30 -11.16 25.05 -20.25
N CYS A 31 -12.33 25.63 -20.51
CA CYS A 31 -12.86 25.78 -21.86
C CYS A 31 -13.41 27.19 -22.04
N ILE A 32 -12.98 27.90 -23.08
CA ILE A 32 -13.59 29.17 -23.48
C ILE A 32 -14.59 28.90 -24.60
N SER A 33 -15.85 29.19 -24.34
CA SER A 33 -16.93 29.16 -25.31
C SER A 33 -17.21 30.57 -25.80
N GLU A 34 -17.09 30.76 -27.11
CA GLU A 34 -17.44 32.01 -27.79
C GLU A 34 -18.72 31.78 -28.60
N ILE A 35 -19.85 32.24 -28.07
CA ILE A 35 -21.15 32.16 -28.77
C ILE A 35 -21.28 33.37 -29.70
N SER A 36 -20.81 34.53 -29.25
CA SER A 36 -20.64 35.75 -30.03
C SER A 36 -19.54 36.60 -29.43
N GLU A 37 -19.12 37.66 -30.12
CA GLU A 37 -18.08 38.57 -29.63
C GLU A 37 -18.41 39.16 -28.24
N ASN A 38 -19.70 39.38 -27.96
CA ASN A 38 -20.19 39.92 -26.69
C ASN A 38 -20.62 38.83 -25.69
N ASN A 39 -20.59 37.56 -26.08
CA ASN A 39 -21.04 36.44 -25.25
C ASN A 39 -19.97 35.36 -25.20
N LYS A 40 -18.99 35.59 -24.32
CA LYS A 40 -17.94 34.63 -24.00
C LYS A 40 -18.14 34.05 -22.61
N LYS A 41 -17.86 32.76 -22.47
CA LYS A 41 -18.00 32.02 -21.20
C LYS A 41 -16.77 31.18 -20.94
N ILE A 42 -16.32 31.19 -19.70
CA ILE A 42 -15.30 30.28 -19.19
C ILE A 42 -16.03 29.13 -18.51
N ILE A 43 -15.75 27.93 -18.95
CA ILE A 43 -16.39 26.70 -18.50
C ILE A 43 -15.32 25.81 -17.91
N ILE A 44 -15.55 25.32 -16.70
CA ILE A 44 -14.71 24.28 -16.08
C ILE A 44 -15.67 23.19 -15.62
N GLN A 45 -15.36 21.95 -15.97
CA GLN A 45 -16.14 20.78 -15.56
C GLN A 45 -15.18 19.72 -15.00
N LEU A 46 -15.44 19.28 -13.76
CA LEU A 46 -14.58 18.37 -13.02
C LEU A 46 -15.36 17.21 -12.40
N HIS A 47 -14.63 16.20 -11.92
CA HIS A 47 -15.19 15.12 -11.12
C HIS A 47 -15.75 15.68 -9.79
N PRO A 48 -16.86 15.14 -9.24
CA PRO A 48 -17.48 15.65 -8.02
C PRO A 48 -16.52 15.72 -6.81
N ASP A 49 -15.59 14.77 -6.69
CA ASP A 49 -14.58 14.78 -5.61
C ASP A 49 -13.67 16.02 -5.65
N ASP A 50 -13.53 16.65 -6.81
CA ASP A 50 -12.72 17.85 -7.02
C ASP A 50 -13.56 19.14 -6.90
N LYS A 51 -14.82 19.08 -6.45
CA LYS A 51 -15.71 20.26 -6.31
C LYS A 51 -15.09 21.42 -5.53
N TYR A 52 -14.35 21.13 -4.46
CA TYR A 52 -13.70 22.15 -3.62
C TYR A 52 -12.75 23.05 -4.42
N ILE A 53 -12.13 22.55 -5.50
CA ILE A 53 -11.25 23.38 -6.33
C ILE A 53 -12.05 24.45 -7.08
N LEU A 54 -13.29 24.16 -7.48
CA LEU A 54 -14.17 25.15 -8.08
C LEU A 54 -14.63 26.18 -7.05
N GLU A 55 -14.83 25.76 -5.80
CA GLU A 55 -15.16 26.67 -4.68
C GLU A 55 -13.99 27.63 -4.41
N GLU A 56 -12.75 27.13 -4.41
CA GLU A 56 -11.53 27.95 -4.29
C GLU A 56 -11.40 28.98 -5.42
N LEU A 57 -11.71 28.61 -6.67
CA LEU A 57 -11.69 29.55 -7.79
C LEU A 57 -12.78 30.63 -7.64
N LEU A 58 -14.00 30.24 -7.26
CA LEU A 58 -15.10 31.19 -7.05
C LEU A 58 -14.78 32.18 -5.95
N ASN A 59 -14.15 31.73 -4.86
CA ASN A 59 -13.67 32.59 -3.78
C ASN A 59 -12.61 33.57 -4.29
N ASP A 60 -11.64 33.10 -5.06
CA ASP A 60 -10.56 33.94 -5.58
C ASP A 60 -11.04 35.04 -6.52
N ILE A 61 -12.05 34.74 -7.35
CA ILE A 61 -12.68 35.73 -8.25
C ILE A 61 -13.84 36.47 -7.58
N ASN A 62 -14.05 36.32 -6.26
CA ASN A 62 -15.14 36.94 -5.50
C ASN A 62 -16.53 36.77 -6.15
N SER A 63 -16.88 35.52 -6.52
CA SER A 63 -18.15 35.22 -7.21
C SER A 63 -19.18 34.51 -6.33
N ASP A 64 -20.45 34.93 -6.46
CA ASP A 64 -21.61 34.31 -5.80
C ASP A 64 -22.28 33.21 -6.66
N ARG A 65 -21.63 32.81 -7.75
CA ARG A 65 -22.19 31.88 -8.73
C ARG A 65 -22.24 30.45 -8.18
N PRO A 66 -23.36 29.71 -8.35
CA PRO A 66 -23.45 28.33 -7.90
C PRO A 66 -22.65 27.38 -8.80
N ILE A 67 -22.20 26.28 -8.20
CA ILE A 67 -21.64 25.13 -8.91
C ILE A 67 -22.79 24.22 -9.36
N TYR A 68 -22.82 23.90 -10.64
CA TYR A 68 -23.85 23.05 -11.24
C TYR A 68 -23.40 21.59 -11.28
N VAL A 69 -24.32 20.67 -11.02
CA VAL A 69 -24.11 19.23 -11.18
C VAL A 69 -24.87 18.75 -12.41
N ASN A 70 -24.19 18.08 -13.34
CA ASN A 70 -24.84 17.54 -14.54
C ASN A 70 -25.47 16.16 -14.26
N LYS A 71 -26.25 15.64 -15.23
CA LYS A 71 -26.93 14.33 -15.10
C LYS A 71 -25.99 13.15 -14.85
N LYS A 72 -24.70 13.28 -15.20
CA LYS A 72 -23.67 12.25 -15.00
C LYS A 72 -22.92 12.43 -13.67
N GLY A 73 -23.30 13.41 -12.84
CA GLY A 73 -22.68 13.69 -11.54
C GLY A 73 -21.44 14.58 -11.59
N TYR A 74 -21.01 15.07 -12.75
CA TYR A 74 -19.88 16.01 -12.82
C TYR A 74 -20.30 17.40 -12.35
N VAL A 75 -19.38 18.09 -11.69
CA VAL A 75 -19.54 19.46 -11.21
C VAL A 75 -18.98 20.44 -12.23
N SER A 76 -19.61 21.61 -12.36
CA SER A 76 -19.17 22.62 -13.32
C SER A 76 -19.50 24.04 -12.89
N ILE A 77 -18.69 24.98 -13.36
CA ILE A 77 -18.97 26.42 -13.29
C ILE A 77 -18.95 27.02 -14.69
N ASN A 78 -19.77 28.05 -14.91
CA ASN A 78 -19.91 28.74 -16.19
C ASN A 78 -19.78 30.25 -15.97
N ILE A 79 -18.57 30.79 -15.96
CA ILE A 79 -18.34 32.22 -15.71
C ILE A 79 -18.62 33.00 -17.01
N ALA A 80 -19.69 33.78 -17.01
CA ALA A 80 -20.04 34.65 -18.12
C ALA A 80 -19.34 36.01 -17.92
N SER A 81 -18.16 36.17 -18.49
CA SER A 81 -17.37 37.40 -18.46
C SER A 81 -16.62 37.58 -19.77
N LYS A 82 -16.97 38.60 -20.54
CA LYS A 82 -16.23 38.97 -21.76
C LYS A 82 -14.80 39.38 -21.42
N GLU A 83 -14.62 40.15 -20.35
CA GLU A 83 -13.32 40.66 -19.91
C GLU A 83 -12.38 39.53 -19.53
N MET A 84 -12.76 38.66 -18.57
CA MET A 84 -11.91 37.55 -18.15
C MET A 84 -11.61 36.59 -19.30
N ALA A 85 -12.60 36.30 -20.17
CA ALA A 85 -12.38 35.43 -21.31
C ALA A 85 -11.36 36.05 -22.28
N ASN A 86 -11.46 37.35 -22.56
CA ASN A 86 -10.50 38.04 -23.41
C ASN A 86 -9.10 38.11 -22.79
N ASP A 87 -9.02 38.32 -21.47
CA ASP A 87 -7.75 38.32 -20.75
C ASP A 87 -7.09 36.94 -20.82
N LEU A 88 -7.84 35.86 -20.57
CA LEU A 88 -7.34 34.48 -20.71
C LEU A 88 -6.89 34.17 -22.14
N ILE A 89 -7.61 34.64 -23.16
CA ILE A 89 -7.22 34.48 -24.58
C ILE A 89 -5.88 35.19 -24.84
N LYS A 90 -5.72 36.43 -24.37
CA LYS A 90 -4.46 37.18 -24.50
C LYS A 90 -3.31 36.48 -23.77
N LEU A 91 -3.59 35.87 -22.63
CA LEU A 91 -2.62 35.08 -21.87
C LEU A 91 -2.30 33.74 -22.53
N GLY A 92 -3.01 33.33 -23.59
CA GLY A 92 -2.73 32.12 -24.40
C GLY A 92 -3.71 30.96 -24.20
N CYS A 93 -4.72 31.10 -23.35
CA CYS A 93 -5.81 30.12 -23.15
C CYS A 93 -6.90 30.29 -24.22
N VAL A 94 -6.57 30.01 -25.49
CA VAL A 94 -7.49 30.22 -26.62
C VAL A 94 -8.65 29.20 -26.67
N PRO A 95 -9.77 29.48 -27.37
CA PRO A 95 -10.77 28.45 -27.64
C PRO A 95 -10.17 27.24 -28.38
N ARG A 96 -10.63 26.02 -28.06
CA ARG A 96 -10.10 24.75 -28.65
C ARG A 96 -8.58 24.57 -28.48
N LYS A 97 -8.03 25.08 -27.36
CA LYS A 97 -6.58 25.13 -27.09
C LYS A 97 -5.82 23.80 -27.08
N SER A 98 -6.45 22.66 -26.77
CA SER A 98 -5.76 21.42 -26.37
C SER A 98 -4.64 20.93 -27.31
N LEU A 99 -4.63 21.37 -28.58
CA LEU A 99 -3.65 20.99 -29.59
C LEU A 99 -2.72 22.14 -30.06
N VAL A 100 -2.93 23.36 -29.56
CA VAL A 100 -2.22 24.58 -29.99
C VAL A 100 -1.58 25.35 -28.83
N LEU A 101 -1.74 24.88 -27.59
CA LEU A 101 -1.12 25.48 -26.41
C LEU A 101 0.38 25.67 -26.59
N LYS A 102 0.87 26.80 -26.13
CA LYS A 102 2.29 27.12 -26.02
C LYS A 102 2.65 27.34 -24.56
N PHE A 103 3.88 27.05 -24.19
CA PHE A 103 4.39 27.40 -22.87
C PHE A 103 4.37 28.93 -22.71
N PRO A 104 3.88 29.47 -21.56
CA PRO A 104 3.80 30.91 -21.39
C PRO A 104 5.20 31.55 -21.35
N SER A 105 5.33 32.73 -21.95
CA SER A 105 6.55 33.54 -21.83
C SER A 105 6.60 34.25 -20.47
N GLU A 106 7.79 34.74 -20.11
CA GLU A 106 8.01 35.50 -18.86
C GLU A 106 7.14 36.77 -18.75
N ILE A 107 6.74 37.36 -19.89
CA ILE A 107 5.81 38.49 -19.95
C ILE A 107 4.41 38.10 -19.47
N ILE A 108 3.98 36.86 -19.74
CA ILE A 108 2.66 36.34 -19.38
C ILE A 108 2.68 35.81 -17.94
N VAL A 109 3.70 35.03 -17.59
CA VAL A 109 3.90 34.47 -16.25
C VAL A 109 5.34 34.75 -15.81
N PRO A 110 5.55 35.61 -14.81
CA PRO A 110 6.88 35.88 -14.27
C PRO A 110 7.62 34.60 -13.83
N CYS A 111 8.95 34.60 -13.94
CA CYS A 111 9.80 33.44 -13.63
C CYS A 111 9.59 32.88 -12.21
N GLU A 112 9.36 33.74 -11.23
CA GLU A 112 9.09 33.36 -9.84
C GLU A 112 7.73 32.65 -9.67
N LEU A 113 6.79 32.88 -10.59
CA LEU A 113 5.45 32.30 -10.58
C LEU A 113 5.29 31.09 -11.52
N ILE A 114 6.26 30.82 -12.39
CA ILE A 114 6.13 29.77 -13.41
C ILE A 114 5.88 28.39 -12.80
N LYS A 115 6.46 28.10 -11.63
CA LYS A 115 6.23 26.84 -10.89
C LYS A 115 4.75 26.66 -10.51
N HIS A 116 4.05 27.75 -10.20
CA HIS A 116 2.63 27.72 -9.83
C HIS A 116 1.75 27.49 -11.06
N PHE A 117 2.11 28.09 -12.20
CA PHE A 117 1.50 27.78 -13.49
C PHE A 117 1.66 26.29 -13.85
N ILE A 118 2.89 25.76 -13.76
CA ILE A 118 3.15 24.34 -14.04
C ILE A 118 2.37 23.44 -13.07
N ARG A 119 2.20 23.84 -11.80
CA ARG A 119 1.37 23.12 -10.83
C ARG A 119 -0.10 23.08 -11.26
N GLY A 120 -0.67 24.22 -11.66
CA GLY A 120 -2.03 24.26 -12.18
C GLY A 120 -2.22 23.35 -13.38
N TYR A 121 -1.27 23.39 -14.32
CA TYR A 121 -1.29 22.51 -15.50
C TYR A 121 -1.13 21.03 -15.13
N MET A 122 -0.23 20.72 -14.17
CA MET A 122 -0.06 19.39 -13.59
C MET A 122 -1.35 18.89 -12.94
N ASP A 123 -2.10 19.76 -12.27
CA ASP A 123 -3.32 19.42 -11.55
C ASP A 123 -4.54 19.20 -12.46
N GLY A 124 -4.57 19.82 -13.64
CA GLY A 124 -5.52 19.46 -14.69
C GLY A 124 -5.05 18.23 -15.49
N ASP A 125 -4.14 18.42 -16.44
CA ASP A 125 -3.75 17.42 -17.46
C ASP A 125 -2.71 16.40 -16.98
N GLY A 126 -1.96 16.73 -15.91
CA GLY A 126 -0.88 15.87 -15.41
C GLY A 126 -1.35 14.60 -14.70
N CYS A 127 -0.43 13.66 -14.49
CA CYS A 127 -0.71 12.39 -13.81
C CYS A 127 0.41 11.99 -12.85
N ILE A 128 0.07 11.83 -11.56
CA ILE A 128 0.92 11.19 -10.55
C ILE A 128 0.45 9.75 -10.39
N SER A 129 1.32 8.81 -10.71
CA SER A 129 1.05 7.37 -10.65
C SER A 129 2.03 6.67 -9.72
N THR A 130 1.48 5.92 -8.77
CA THR A 130 2.25 5.07 -7.85
C THR A 130 1.86 3.61 -8.09
N TYR A 131 2.84 2.72 -8.25
CA TYR A 131 2.56 1.31 -8.56
C TYR A 131 3.67 0.38 -8.10
N LYS A 132 3.30 -0.87 -7.82
CA LYS A 132 4.23 -1.94 -7.45
C LYS A 132 4.69 -2.69 -8.69
N LYS A 133 5.99 -2.73 -8.94
CA LYS A 133 6.60 -3.44 -10.08
C LYS A 133 7.52 -4.57 -9.60
N ALA A 134 7.35 -5.76 -10.17
CA ALA A 134 8.29 -6.87 -9.99
C ALA A 134 9.59 -6.61 -10.76
N ARG A 135 10.74 -6.98 -10.19
CA ARG A 135 12.02 -7.01 -10.92
C ARG A 135 12.24 -8.40 -11.47
N LYS A 136 12.81 -8.50 -12.69
CA LYS A 136 13.47 -9.73 -13.14
C LYS A 136 14.48 -10.11 -12.03
N ASN A 137 14.36 -11.32 -11.49
CA ASN A 137 15.26 -11.90 -10.46
C ASN A 137 15.09 -11.41 -9.00
N ARG A 138 14.00 -10.73 -8.62
CA ARG A 138 13.68 -10.50 -7.19
C ARG A 138 12.23 -10.82 -6.86
N LYS A 139 12.00 -11.55 -5.76
CA LYS A 139 10.66 -11.89 -5.26
C LYS A 139 9.89 -10.68 -4.72
N SER A 140 10.59 -9.63 -4.27
CA SER A 140 9.98 -8.44 -3.67
C SER A 140 9.58 -7.41 -4.74
N LEU A 141 8.34 -6.93 -4.64
CA LEU A 141 7.84 -5.80 -5.43
C LEU A 141 8.56 -4.50 -5.02
N ILE A 142 8.76 -3.60 -5.97
CA ILE A 142 9.27 -2.24 -5.71
C ILE A 142 8.12 -1.28 -5.95
N PHE A 143 7.88 -0.40 -4.99
CA PHE A 143 6.98 0.71 -5.21
C PHE A 143 7.69 1.79 -6.01
N LYS A 144 7.06 2.22 -7.10
CA LYS A 144 7.56 3.23 -8.02
C LYS A 144 6.57 4.38 -8.10
N CYS A 145 7.12 5.58 -8.28
CA CYS A 145 6.38 6.78 -8.64
C CYS A 145 6.78 7.19 -10.08
N GLU A 146 5.80 7.61 -10.86
CA GLU A 146 5.96 8.19 -12.18
C GLU A 146 5.05 9.41 -12.30
N ILE A 147 5.62 10.53 -12.75
CA ILE A 147 4.90 11.78 -13.00
C ILE A 147 4.87 11.99 -14.50
N LYS A 148 3.69 12.27 -15.05
CA LYS A 148 3.52 12.50 -16.48
C LYS A 148 2.85 13.83 -16.72
N PHE A 149 3.31 14.55 -17.73
CA PHE A 149 2.57 15.63 -18.37
C PHE A 149 2.21 15.20 -19.78
N ILE A 150 1.02 15.59 -20.22
CA ILE A 150 0.51 15.41 -21.58
C ILE A 150 0.24 16.80 -22.12
N GLY A 151 0.61 17.07 -23.36
CA GLY A 151 0.41 18.39 -23.96
C GLY A 151 0.99 18.50 -25.36
N THR A 152 1.07 19.72 -25.87
CA THR A 152 1.80 20.04 -27.10
C THR A 152 3.30 19.91 -26.87
N TYR A 153 4.08 19.75 -27.94
CA TYR A 153 5.54 19.69 -27.82
C TYR A 153 6.11 20.94 -27.15
N ASP A 154 5.63 22.13 -27.54
CA ASP A 154 6.07 23.43 -27.00
C ASP A 154 5.84 23.54 -25.49
N MET A 155 4.62 23.20 -25.03
CA MET A 155 4.29 23.16 -23.61
C MET A 155 5.22 22.22 -22.84
N LEU A 156 5.41 21.00 -23.35
CA LEU A 156 6.25 20.00 -22.68
C LEU A 156 7.74 20.34 -22.73
N TYR A 157 8.18 21.07 -23.76
CA TYR A 157 9.55 21.55 -23.87
C TYR A 157 9.84 22.63 -22.81
N GLY A 158 8.92 23.58 -22.60
CA GLY A 158 9.06 24.55 -21.51
C GLY A 158 9.07 23.90 -20.12
N ILE A 159 8.20 22.90 -19.89
CA ILE A 159 8.20 22.10 -18.65
C ILE A 159 9.52 21.33 -18.49
N LYS A 160 10.05 20.76 -19.57
CA LYS A 160 11.35 20.07 -19.57
C LYS A 160 12.44 21.03 -19.11
N VAL A 161 12.56 22.19 -19.76
CA VAL A 161 13.58 23.20 -19.45
C VAL A 161 13.47 23.69 -18.00
N PHE A 162 12.24 23.88 -17.49
CA PHE A 162 12.03 24.30 -16.10
C PHE A 162 12.59 23.30 -15.08
N PHE A 163 12.33 21.99 -15.25
CA PHE A 163 12.76 20.98 -14.29
C PHE A 163 14.17 20.44 -14.54
N SER A 164 14.69 20.54 -15.77
CA SER A 164 16.00 19.98 -16.09
C SER A 164 16.59 20.55 -17.37
N SER A 165 17.86 20.94 -17.32
CA SER A 165 18.69 21.21 -18.50
C SER A 165 19.23 19.90 -19.14
N ASP A 166 18.90 18.75 -18.57
CA ASP A 166 19.48 17.46 -18.92
C ASP A 166 18.88 16.87 -20.21
N LYS A 167 19.76 16.35 -21.09
CA LYS A 167 19.39 15.82 -22.41
C LYS A 167 18.53 14.55 -22.32
N ASP A 168 18.59 13.85 -21.20
CA ASP A 168 18.01 12.51 -21.01
C ASP A 168 16.48 12.45 -20.87
N ILE A 169 15.81 13.59 -20.66
CA ILE A 169 14.34 13.59 -20.59
C ILE A 169 13.77 13.68 -22.01
N LEU A 170 13.18 12.59 -22.48
CA LEU A 170 12.59 12.50 -23.80
C LEU A 170 11.12 12.91 -23.79
N ILE A 171 10.75 13.77 -24.73
CA ILE A 171 9.36 14.06 -25.07
C ILE A 171 8.94 13.06 -26.14
N ASN A 172 7.99 12.20 -25.80
CA ASN A 172 7.53 11.12 -26.66
C ASN A 172 6.16 11.47 -27.25
N LYS A 173 5.84 10.89 -28.41
CA LYS A 173 4.48 10.96 -28.97
C LYS A 173 3.52 10.18 -28.07
N HIS A 174 2.40 10.79 -27.71
CA HIS A 174 1.32 10.16 -26.94
C HIS A 174 0.14 9.79 -27.84
N SER A 175 -0.23 10.71 -28.73
CA SER A 175 -1.25 10.52 -29.76
C SER A 175 -0.80 11.18 -31.08
N PRO A 176 -1.53 11.06 -32.20
CA PRO A 176 -1.21 11.77 -33.43
C PRO A 176 -0.97 13.28 -33.26
N LYS A 177 -1.63 13.92 -32.28
CA LYS A 177 -1.59 15.37 -32.06
C LYS A 177 -1.15 15.79 -30.66
N SER A 178 -0.69 14.86 -29.82
CA SER A 178 -0.21 15.18 -28.47
C SER A 178 1.05 14.40 -28.10
N CYS A 179 1.84 15.01 -27.22
CA CYS A 179 3.08 14.49 -26.68
C CYS A 179 2.91 14.15 -25.20
N GLN A 180 3.87 13.41 -24.66
CA GLN A 180 4.01 13.15 -23.23
C GLN A 180 5.46 13.25 -22.79
N ILE A 181 5.66 13.65 -21.55
CA ILE A 181 6.96 13.67 -20.86
C ILE A 181 6.76 12.97 -19.51
N SER A 182 7.69 12.08 -19.16
CA SER A 182 7.65 11.30 -17.92
C SER A 182 8.86 11.59 -17.05
N PHE A 183 8.63 11.83 -15.77
CA PHE A 183 9.65 11.94 -14.74
C PHE A 183 9.57 10.73 -13.82
N SER A 184 10.69 10.01 -13.68
CA SER A 184 10.80 8.80 -12.85
C SER A 184 12.18 8.68 -12.23
N GLY A 185 12.40 7.67 -11.38
CA GLY A 185 13.72 7.43 -10.79
C GLY A 185 14.04 8.43 -9.67
N ARG A 186 15.07 9.27 -9.83
CA ARG A 186 15.37 10.35 -8.85
C ARG A 186 14.67 11.67 -9.19
N LYS A 187 14.37 11.88 -10.48
CA LYS A 187 13.83 13.14 -11.03
C LYS A 187 12.39 13.43 -10.59
N TYR A 188 11.60 12.42 -10.22
CA TYR A 188 10.22 12.67 -9.78
C TYR A 188 10.17 13.53 -8.51
N ARG A 189 11.14 13.38 -7.59
CA ARG A 189 11.11 14.07 -6.29
C ARG A 189 11.30 15.58 -6.50
N GLU A 190 12.27 15.95 -7.32
CA GLU A 190 12.52 17.34 -7.73
C GLU A 190 11.25 18.00 -8.29
N VAL A 191 10.51 17.28 -9.14
CA VAL A 191 9.25 17.78 -9.72
C VAL A 191 8.17 18.00 -8.65
N VAL A 192 7.89 17.01 -7.80
CA VAL A 192 6.79 17.16 -6.82
C VAL A 192 7.16 18.18 -5.75
N ASP A 193 8.39 18.18 -5.27
CA ASP A 193 8.82 19.11 -4.23
C ASP A 193 8.76 20.55 -4.75
N ALA A 194 9.20 20.82 -5.99
CA ALA A 194 9.12 22.14 -6.59
C ALA A 194 7.67 22.64 -6.78
N LEU A 195 6.73 21.74 -7.05
CA LEU A 195 5.33 22.09 -7.27
C LEU A 195 4.54 22.23 -5.96
N TYR A 196 4.63 21.25 -5.06
CA TYR A 196 3.71 21.12 -3.93
C TYR A 196 4.30 21.58 -2.58
N ASN A 197 5.62 21.76 -2.45
CA ASN A 197 6.19 22.23 -1.19
C ASN A 197 5.82 23.70 -0.93
N GLY A 198 5.19 23.97 0.22
CA GLY A 198 4.69 25.30 0.58
C GLY A 198 3.54 25.81 -0.30
N ALA A 199 2.93 24.95 -1.14
CA ALA A 199 1.83 25.34 -2.01
C ALA A 199 0.57 25.66 -1.19
N THR A 200 -0.07 26.79 -1.50
CA THR A 200 -1.33 27.20 -0.84
C THR A 200 -2.58 26.65 -1.54
N ILE A 201 -2.43 26.22 -2.80
CA ILE A 201 -3.51 25.65 -3.61
C ILE A 201 -2.99 24.52 -4.49
N TYR A 202 -3.73 23.41 -4.52
CA TYR A 202 -3.45 22.24 -5.34
C TYR A 202 -4.62 21.25 -5.28
N LEU A 203 -4.59 20.27 -6.18
CA LEU A 203 -5.57 19.21 -6.22
C LEU A 203 -5.17 18.06 -5.27
N LYS A 204 -5.94 17.90 -4.19
CA LYS A 204 -5.74 16.93 -3.09
C LYS A 204 -5.47 15.51 -3.59
N ARG A 205 -6.28 14.99 -4.52
CA ARG A 205 -6.12 13.61 -5.04
C ARG A 205 -4.74 13.32 -5.67
N LYS A 206 -4.05 14.34 -6.17
CA LYS A 206 -2.69 14.21 -6.73
C LYS A 206 -1.64 14.30 -5.63
N LYS A 207 -1.80 15.25 -4.72
CA LYS A 207 -0.93 15.43 -3.55
C LYS A 207 -0.97 14.23 -2.60
N ASP A 208 -2.16 13.68 -2.32
CA ASP A 208 -2.35 12.53 -1.43
C ASP A 208 -1.61 11.27 -1.95
N LYS A 209 -1.64 11.03 -3.27
CA LYS A 209 -0.88 9.92 -3.89
C LYS A 209 0.63 10.07 -3.68
N TRP A 210 1.12 11.30 -3.74
CA TRP A 210 2.52 11.57 -3.47
C TRP A 210 2.86 11.39 -2.00
N ASP A 211 2.02 11.90 -1.09
CA ASP A 211 2.26 11.81 0.34
C ASP A 211 2.25 10.35 0.82
N GLU A 212 1.35 9.52 0.28
CA GLU A 212 1.37 8.06 0.50
C GLU A 212 2.70 7.44 0.05
N PHE A 213 3.21 7.85 -1.11
CA PHE A 213 4.47 7.37 -1.64
C PHE A 213 5.67 7.81 -0.78
N VAL A 214 5.72 9.06 -0.35
CA VAL A 214 6.76 9.58 0.55
C VAL A 214 6.75 8.83 1.87
N LYS A 215 5.57 8.63 2.46
CA LYS A 215 5.42 7.85 3.70
C LYS A 215 5.98 6.43 3.54
N TYR A 216 5.65 5.75 2.45
CA TYR A 216 6.21 4.43 2.16
C TYR A 216 7.73 4.44 2.03
N MET A 217 8.31 5.47 1.39
CA MET A 217 9.75 5.60 1.24
C MET A 217 10.44 5.85 2.58
N ASN A 218 9.90 6.75 3.40
CA ASN A 218 10.41 7.04 4.74
C ASN A 218 10.37 5.79 5.62
N ASP A 219 9.28 5.01 5.59
CA ASP A 219 9.16 3.74 6.32
C ASP A 219 10.25 2.73 5.92
N ILE A 220 10.68 2.73 4.65
CA ILE A 220 11.79 1.88 4.19
C ILE A 220 13.12 2.38 4.72
N ASP A 221 13.36 3.69 4.64
CA ASP A 221 14.61 4.30 5.07
C ASP A 221 14.77 4.15 6.58
N THR A 222 13.74 4.38 7.38
CA THR A 222 13.76 4.14 8.84
C THR A 222 14.03 2.67 9.18
N LYS A 223 13.42 1.72 8.46
CA LYS A 223 13.71 0.28 8.68
C LYS A 223 15.15 -0.08 8.33
N LYS A 224 15.72 0.59 7.32
CA LYS A 224 17.10 0.37 6.92
C LYS A 224 18.05 0.97 7.97
N GLU A 225 17.80 2.19 8.42
CA GLU A 225 18.56 2.84 9.48
C GLU A 225 18.54 2.03 10.79
N TYR A 226 17.37 1.55 11.21
CA TYR A 226 17.23 0.68 12.37
C TYR A 226 18.07 -0.61 12.26
N LYS A 227 18.11 -1.23 11.07
CA LYS A 227 18.95 -2.43 10.86
C LYS A 227 20.43 -2.09 10.90
N GLU A 228 20.82 -0.94 10.34
CA GLU A 228 22.21 -0.50 10.32
C GLU A 228 22.68 0.02 11.70
N SER A 229 21.78 0.38 12.61
CA SER A 229 22.12 0.83 13.97
C SER A 229 22.32 -0.32 14.97
N ARG A 230 21.90 -1.55 14.65
CA ARG A 230 22.03 -2.71 15.55
C ARG A 230 23.47 -3.23 15.59
N LEU A 231 23.89 -3.71 16.77
CA LEU A 231 25.12 -4.49 16.92
C LEU A 231 24.93 -5.89 16.34
N ILE A 232 26.00 -6.41 15.76
CA ILE A 232 26.04 -7.72 15.11
C ILE A 232 27.09 -8.57 15.82
N VAL A 233 26.71 -9.79 16.17
CA VAL A 233 27.61 -10.80 16.70
C VAL A 233 28.17 -11.61 15.54
N LYS A 234 29.49 -11.75 15.52
CA LYS A 234 30.22 -12.64 14.62
C LYS A 234 30.46 -13.96 15.34
N LEU A 235 30.15 -15.05 14.65
CA LEU A 235 30.40 -16.41 15.14
C LEU A 235 31.26 -17.16 14.12
N ASP A 236 32.01 -18.15 14.58
CA ASP A 236 32.68 -19.09 13.68
C ASP A 236 31.67 -20.03 12.98
N ASN A 237 32.17 -20.97 12.18
CA ASN A 237 31.32 -21.89 11.44
C ASN A 237 30.57 -22.89 12.34
N ASP A 238 31.09 -23.13 13.55
CA ASP A 238 30.52 -23.98 14.59
C ASP A 238 29.64 -23.18 15.57
N ALA A 239 29.31 -21.93 15.23
CA ALA A 239 28.49 -21.02 16.03
C ALA A 239 29.09 -20.62 17.40
N ASN A 240 30.41 -20.73 17.57
CA ASN A 240 31.09 -20.19 18.75
C ASN A 240 31.26 -18.67 18.62
N TYR A 241 31.15 -17.97 19.75
CA TYR A 241 31.23 -16.51 19.81
C TYR A 241 32.64 -15.99 19.50
N LEU A 242 32.74 -15.03 18.56
CA LEU A 242 34.00 -14.37 18.20
C LEU A 242 34.06 -12.88 18.57
N GLY A 243 32.91 -12.21 18.64
CA GLY A 243 32.87 -10.78 19.00
C GLY A 243 31.61 -10.04 18.55
N GLU A 244 31.46 -8.84 19.09
CA GLU A 244 30.38 -7.89 18.77
C GLU A 244 30.93 -6.72 17.96
N TYR A 245 30.20 -6.34 16.92
CA TYR A 245 30.63 -5.30 15.99
C TYR A 245 29.50 -4.36 15.61
N THR A 246 29.85 -3.10 15.42
CA THR A 246 28.96 -2.14 14.76
C THR A 246 28.97 -2.40 13.25
N VAL A 247 27.86 -2.08 12.58
CA VAL A 247 27.79 -2.12 11.12
C VAL A 247 28.86 -1.21 10.49
N LYS A 248 29.16 -0.06 11.11
CA LYS A 248 30.22 0.87 10.65
C LYS A 248 31.59 0.19 10.60
N TYR A 249 31.94 -0.59 11.62
CA TYR A 249 33.20 -1.33 11.65
C TYR A 249 33.22 -2.43 10.57
N LEU A 250 32.14 -3.21 10.47
CA LEU A 250 32.03 -4.30 9.50
C LEU A 250 32.05 -3.82 8.04
N LYS A 251 31.63 -2.57 7.76
CA LYS A 251 31.65 -1.98 6.40
C LYS A 251 33.06 -1.90 5.81
N ASN A 252 34.08 -1.81 6.65
CA ASN A 252 35.47 -1.68 6.21
C ASN A 252 36.03 -2.98 5.64
N GLU A 253 35.54 -4.13 6.11
CA GLU A 253 36.09 -5.44 5.76
C GLU A 253 35.10 -6.34 4.98
N PHE A 254 33.79 -6.09 5.09
CA PHE A 254 32.77 -6.98 4.58
C PHE A 254 31.64 -6.28 3.81
N ASN A 255 31.01 -7.02 2.90
CA ASN A 255 29.76 -6.59 2.30
C ASN A 255 28.60 -6.70 3.31
N ILE A 256 28.19 -5.57 3.88
CA ILE A 256 27.08 -5.50 4.85
C ILE A 256 25.78 -6.10 4.32
N GLY A 257 25.49 -5.92 3.02
CA GLY A 257 24.29 -6.47 2.41
C GLY A 257 24.22 -8.00 2.50
N SER A 258 25.36 -8.69 2.56
CA SER A 258 25.43 -10.14 2.78
C SER A 258 25.31 -10.48 4.27
N ILE A 259 25.99 -9.74 5.15
CA ILE A 259 25.90 -9.93 6.60
C ILE A 259 24.45 -9.75 7.09
N LEU A 260 23.78 -8.66 6.71
CA LEU A 260 22.39 -8.41 7.12
C LEU A 260 21.43 -9.49 6.60
N LYS A 261 21.70 -10.09 5.44
CA LYS A 261 20.91 -11.24 4.95
C LYS A 261 21.13 -12.49 5.80
N CYS A 262 22.34 -12.66 6.36
CA CYS A 262 22.64 -13.72 7.32
C CYS A 262 21.89 -13.52 8.62
N CYS A 263 21.91 -12.30 9.18
CA CYS A 263 21.15 -11.98 10.38
C CYS A 263 19.63 -12.10 10.20
N GLU A 264 19.12 -12.08 8.96
CA GLU A 264 17.70 -12.28 8.66
C GLU A 264 17.30 -13.76 8.50
N TYR A 265 18.22 -14.71 8.68
CA TYR A 265 17.97 -16.16 8.61
C TYR A 265 17.24 -16.63 7.34
N ARG A 266 17.50 -15.98 6.20
CA ARG A 266 16.91 -16.40 4.94
C ARG A 266 17.51 -17.75 4.54
N GLU A 267 16.67 -18.70 4.08
CA GLU A 267 17.02 -20.11 3.79
C GLU A 267 18.32 -20.34 3.00
N LYS A 268 18.84 -19.35 2.27
CA LYS A 268 20.02 -19.45 1.40
C LYS A 268 21.28 -18.73 1.93
N HIS A 269 21.20 -17.98 3.02
CA HIS A 269 22.29 -17.12 3.48
C HIS A 269 22.55 -17.35 4.97
N LYS A 270 22.99 -18.54 5.37
CA LYS A 270 23.25 -18.86 6.79
C LYS A 270 24.63 -18.40 7.27
N SER A 271 25.56 -18.24 6.34
CA SER A 271 26.92 -17.78 6.59
C SER A 271 27.40 -16.90 5.44
N TYR A 272 28.41 -16.09 5.72
CA TYR A 272 29.12 -15.30 4.73
C TYR A 272 30.60 -15.26 5.12
N LYS A 273 31.49 -15.57 4.15
CA LYS A 273 32.95 -15.66 4.36
C LYS A 273 33.31 -16.60 5.53
N ASN A 274 32.64 -17.75 5.61
CA ASN A 274 32.82 -18.78 6.66
C ASN A 274 32.46 -18.35 8.09
N PHE A 275 31.79 -17.21 8.27
CA PHE A 275 31.25 -16.77 9.55
C PHE A 275 29.72 -16.83 9.56
N ARG A 276 29.16 -17.12 10.73
CA ARG A 276 27.72 -16.99 11.01
C ARG A 276 27.48 -15.61 11.64
N TRP A 277 26.35 -14.98 11.30
CA TRP A 277 26.05 -13.60 11.69
C TRP A 277 24.64 -13.50 12.27
N ILE A 278 24.51 -12.82 13.41
CA ILE A 278 23.26 -12.67 14.17
C ILE A 278 23.24 -11.29 14.82
N TYR A 279 22.05 -10.69 14.97
CA TYR A 279 21.92 -9.45 15.73
C TYR A 279 22.12 -9.69 17.23
N LEU A 280 22.81 -8.80 17.93
CA LEU A 280 23.19 -8.98 19.33
C LEU A 280 21.97 -9.20 20.27
N ASP A 281 20.90 -8.45 20.07
CA ASP A 281 19.68 -8.57 20.86
C ASP A 281 18.97 -9.92 20.64
N GLU A 282 19.00 -10.44 19.41
CA GLU A 282 18.50 -11.78 19.11
C GLU A 282 19.40 -12.85 19.74
N TYR A 283 20.73 -12.70 19.63
CA TYR A 283 21.69 -13.59 20.29
C TYR A 283 21.45 -13.68 21.79
N LYS A 284 21.37 -12.53 22.48
CA LYS A 284 21.06 -12.45 23.92
C LYS A 284 19.73 -13.14 24.24
N THR A 285 18.70 -12.89 23.47
CA THR A 285 17.38 -13.53 23.64
C THR A 285 17.49 -15.06 23.55
N PHE A 286 18.29 -15.61 22.63
CA PHE A 286 18.45 -17.07 22.52
C PHE A 286 19.19 -17.65 23.72
N ILE A 287 20.27 -17.00 24.16
CA ILE A 287 21.02 -17.42 25.35
C ILE A 287 20.13 -17.37 26.60
N ASP A 288 19.37 -16.29 26.79
CA ASP A 288 18.45 -16.12 27.93
C ASP A 288 17.34 -17.19 27.97
N ASN A 289 16.94 -17.70 26.80
CA ASN A 289 15.97 -18.79 26.68
C ASN A 289 16.62 -20.19 26.67
N CYS A 290 17.93 -20.28 26.94
CA CYS A 290 18.72 -21.52 26.91
C CYS A 290 18.62 -22.28 25.57
N ILE A 291 18.55 -21.55 24.46
CA ILE A 291 18.52 -22.12 23.11
C ILE A 291 19.96 -22.23 22.58
N ASP A 292 20.36 -23.43 22.14
CA ASP A 292 21.65 -23.60 21.47
C ASP A 292 21.64 -22.89 20.12
N ILE A 293 22.62 -22.01 19.92
CA ILE A 293 22.77 -21.22 18.69
C ILE A 293 23.04 -22.12 17.48
N LYS A 294 23.70 -23.28 17.67
CA LYS A 294 23.93 -24.27 16.60
C LYS A 294 22.61 -24.73 15.98
N ASP A 295 21.64 -25.04 16.83
CA ASP A 295 20.31 -25.51 16.41
C ASP A 295 19.56 -24.49 15.53
N ILE A 296 19.75 -23.19 15.80
CA ILE A 296 19.10 -22.09 15.06
C ILE A 296 19.56 -22.08 13.59
N PHE A 297 20.86 -22.26 13.39
CA PHE A 297 21.47 -22.23 12.07
C PHE A 297 21.32 -23.56 11.32
N ASP A 298 21.23 -24.69 12.02
CA ASP A 298 21.18 -26.01 11.38
C ASP A 298 19.74 -26.46 11.05
N TYR A 299 18.72 -25.97 11.76
CA TYR A 299 17.33 -26.35 11.50
C TYR A 299 16.68 -25.57 10.33
N LYS A 300 15.87 -26.26 9.51
CA LYS A 300 14.94 -25.61 8.56
C LYS A 300 13.83 -24.91 9.36
N LYS A 301 13.92 -23.58 9.47
CA LYS A 301 12.80 -22.66 9.78
C LYS A 301 12.35 -22.64 11.25
N VAL A 302 13.11 -21.97 12.12
CA VAL A 302 12.57 -21.37 13.34
C VAL A 302 12.19 -19.91 13.05
N CYS A 303 11.01 -19.72 12.47
CA CYS A 303 10.25 -18.46 12.54
C CYS A 303 8.84 -18.68 11.99
N LYS A 304 8.05 -19.41 12.77
CA LYS A 304 6.65 -19.04 12.98
C LYS A 304 6.59 -18.54 14.42
N ILE A 305 6.82 -17.25 14.61
CA ILE A 305 6.21 -16.54 15.75
C ILE A 305 4.71 -16.51 15.42
N GLU A 306 4.03 -17.65 15.58
CA GLU A 306 2.58 -17.75 15.44
C GLU A 306 1.97 -17.80 16.82
N LYS A 307 1.54 -16.61 17.25
CA LYS A 307 0.48 -16.31 18.23
C LYS A 307 0.78 -16.79 19.64
N SER A 308 0.68 -15.87 20.60
CA SER A 308 0.55 -16.23 22.01
C SER A 308 -0.46 -17.37 22.14
N LYS A 309 0.03 -18.56 22.49
CA LYS A 309 -0.84 -19.68 22.84
C LYS A 309 -1.63 -19.21 24.05
N VAL A 310 -2.92 -18.99 23.87
CA VAL A 310 -3.87 -18.90 24.99
C VAL A 310 -3.68 -20.19 25.79
N THR A 311 -2.98 -20.10 26.90
CA THR A 311 -2.76 -21.24 27.77
C THR A 311 -4.03 -21.47 28.58
N LYS A 312 -4.48 -22.72 28.65
CA LYS A 312 -5.70 -23.08 29.36
C LYS A 312 -5.37 -23.51 30.77
N THR A 313 -6.00 -22.87 31.74
CA THR A 313 -5.94 -23.23 33.16
C THR A 313 -6.41 -24.67 33.38
N VAL A 314 -5.63 -25.46 34.13
CA VAL A 314 -5.98 -26.84 34.48
C VAL A 314 -6.18 -26.99 35.98
N LYS A 315 -7.16 -27.81 36.36
CA LYS A 315 -7.49 -28.14 37.74
C LYS A 315 -7.01 -29.56 38.03
N GLN A 316 -6.34 -29.74 39.15
CA GLN A 316 -5.84 -30.99 39.68
C GLN A 316 -6.77 -31.48 40.79
N TYR A 317 -7.14 -32.75 40.73
CA TYR A 317 -8.00 -33.41 41.71
C TYR A 317 -7.31 -34.67 42.24
N ASP A 318 -7.68 -35.06 43.46
CA ASP A 318 -7.36 -36.39 43.98
C ASP A 318 -8.19 -37.48 43.26
N LEU A 319 -7.97 -38.74 43.64
CA LEU A 319 -8.68 -39.88 43.06
C LEU A 319 -10.17 -39.93 43.45
N ASN A 320 -10.58 -39.17 44.47
CA ASN A 320 -11.96 -39.02 44.93
C ASN A 320 -12.64 -37.78 44.33
N GLU A 321 -12.04 -37.17 43.29
CA GLU A 321 -12.50 -35.94 42.64
C GLU A 321 -12.56 -34.70 43.54
N LYS A 322 -11.86 -34.68 44.67
CA LYS A 322 -11.69 -33.47 45.48
C LYS A 322 -10.63 -32.58 44.85
N LEU A 323 -10.94 -31.29 44.68
CA LEU A 323 -10.02 -30.32 44.09
C LEU A 323 -8.81 -30.10 45.01
N ILE A 324 -7.61 -30.29 44.47
CA ILE A 324 -6.34 -30.05 45.17
C ILE A 324 -5.81 -28.66 44.83
N LYS A 325 -5.64 -28.37 43.53
CA LYS A 325 -4.94 -27.16 43.08
C LYS A 325 -5.37 -26.72 41.68
N ILE A 326 -5.32 -25.42 41.44
CA ILE A 326 -5.53 -24.80 40.13
C ILE A 326 -4.18 -24.31 39.61
N TRP A 327 -3.86 -24.71 38.38
CA TRP A 327 -2.60 -24.41 37.72
C TRP A 327 -2.85 -23.46 36.56
N LYS A 328 -1.95 -22.48 36.39
CA LYS A 328 -1.98 -21.53 35.28
C LYS A 328 -2.10 -22.25 33.93
N ASP A 329 -1.37 -23.34 33.75
CA ASP A 329 -1.51 -24.23 32.60
C ASP A 329 -0.91 -25.62 32.84
N ALA A 330 -1.15 -26.54 31.90
CA ALA A 330 -0.62 -27.89 31.95
C ALA A 330 0.92 -27.98 31.87
N LYS A 331 1.63 -26.90 31.50
CA LYS A 331 3.10 -26.88 31.50
C LYS A 331 3.61 -26.68 32.92
N THR A 332 3.13 -25.64 33.59
CA THR A 332 3.50 -25.36 35.00
C THR A 332 3.22 -26.54 35.93
N ALA A 333 2.11 -27.24 35.73
CA ALA A 333 1.81 -28.46 36.48
C ALA A 333 2.76 -29.62 36.14
N ALA A 334 3.12 -29.76 34.86
CA ALA A 334 3.99 -30.83 34.42
C ALA A 334 5.43 -30.65 34.93
N ASP A 335 5.93 -29.41 34.91
CA ASP A 335 7.26 -29.08 35.42
C ASP A 335 7.36 -29.38 36.93
N TYR A 336 6.32 -29.07 37.70
CA TYR A 336 6.26 -29.36 39.15
C TYR A 336 6.27 -30.86 39.47
N TYR A 337 5.56 -31.68 38.68
CA TYR A 337 5.47 -33.13 38.89
C TYR A 337 6.47 -33.93 38.05
N ASN A 338 7.49 -33.26 37.48
CA ASN A 338 8.50 -33.86 36.61
C ASN A 338 7.92 -34.80 35.55
N THR A 339 6.88 -34.33 34.85
CA THR A 339 6.16 -35.07 33.81
C THR A 339 6.07 -34.24 32.54
N THR A 340 5.33 -34.73 31.53
CA THR A 340 5.10 -33.96 30.30
C THR A 340 3.73 -33.30 30.31
N SER A 341 3.67 -32.05 29.86
CA SER A 341 2.38 -31.36 29.64
C SER A 341 1.46 -32.11 28.68
N LYS A 342 1.98 -33.01 27.84
CA LYS A 342 1.20 -33.91 26.98
C LYS A 342 0.47 -34.97 27.80
N ALA A 343 1.11 -35.55 28.82
CA ALA A 343 0.50 -36.54 29.70
C ALA A 343 -0.70 -35.95 30.48
N ILE A 344 -0.54 -34.76 31.06
CA ILE A 344 -1.62 -34.04 31.75
C ILE A 344 -2.76 -33.71 30.77
N ARG A 345 -2.44 -33.20 29.57
CA ARG A 345 -3.46 -32.86 28.55
C ARG A 345 -4.25 -34.07 28.06
N LYS A 346 -3.64 -35.25 27.98
CA LYS A 346 -4.34 -36.50 27.66
C LYS A 346 -5.40 -36.83 28.70
N VAL A 347 -5.12 -36.59 29.98
CA VAL A 347 -6.12 -36.75 31.05
C VAL A 347 -7.25 -35.73 30.91
N CYS A 348 -6.93 -34.46 30.69
CA CYS A 348 -7.95 -33.42 30.47
C CYS A 348 -8.83 -33.66 29.23
N ASN A 349 -8.35 -34.42 28.24
CA ASN A 349 -9.09 -34.80 27.04
C ASN A 349 -9.87 -36.12 27.19
N GLY A 350 -9.76 -36.82 28.33
CA GLY A 350 -10.36 -38.14 28.54
C GLY A 350 -9.61 -39.29 27.85
N GLU A 351 -8.42 -39.04 27.28
CA GLU A 351 -7.57 -40.08 26.65
C GLU A 351 -6.82 -40.93 27.69
N ARG A 352 -6.73 -40.46 28.94
CA ARG A 352 -6.13 -41.16 30.08
C ARG A 352 -6.94 -40.89 31.34
N LYS A 353 -7.00 -41.85 32.27
CA LYS A 353 -7.72 -41.69 33.54
C LYS A 353 -6.97 -40.79 34.53
N THR A 354 -5.66 -40.97 34.66
CA THR A 354 -4.83 -40.22 35.61
C THR A 354 -3.44 -39.91 35.04
N CYS A 355 -2.75 -38.94 35.63
CA CYS A 355 -1.34 -38.64 35.41
C CYS A 355 -0.73 -38.22 36.76
N CYS A 356 0.41 -38.82 37.12
CA CYS A 356 1.06 -38.63 38.43
C CYS A 356 0.11 -38.90 39.62
N ASN A 357 -0.76 -39.92 39.51
CA ASN A 357 -1.80 -40.27 40.49
C ASN A 357 -2.87 -39.19 40.74
N PHE A 358 -3.03 -38.23 39.82
CA PHE A 358 -4.07 -37.19 39.89
C PHE A 358 -4.99 -37.21 38.67
N ILE A 359 -6.22 -36.71 38.87
CA ILE A 359 -7.19 -36.42 37.81
C ILE A 359 -7.01 -34.96 37.39
N TRP A 360 -7.07 -34.70 36.08
CA TRP A 360 -6.85 -33.37 35.51
C TRP A 360 -8.02 -32.95 34.63
N LYS A 361 -8.57 -31.75 34.85
CA LYS A 361 -9.66 -31.19 34.03
C LYS A 361 -9.32 -29.75 33.59
N TYR A 362 -9.76 -29.35 32.39
CA TYR A 362 -9.67 -27.94 31.98
C TYR A 362 -10.69 -27.09 32.76
N SER A 363 -10.35 -25.84 33.04
CA SER A 363 -11.28 -24.93 33.74
C SER A 363 -12.48 -24.52 32.89
N GLU A 364 -12.36 -24.58 31.56
CA GLU A 364 -13.45 -24.35 30.62
C GLU A 364 -13.68 -25.61 29.75
N PRO A 365 -14.93 -26.08 29.60
CA PRO A 365 -15.24 -27.21 28.73
C PRO A 365 -14.96 -26.87 27.25
N LYS A 366 -14.43 -27.83 26.49
CA LYS A 366 -14.30 -27.69 25.03
C LYS A 366 -15.70 -27.68 24.41
N LYS A 367 -16.10 -26.59 23.75
CA LYS A 367 -17.19 -26.62 22.76
C LYS A 367 -16.77 -27.55 21.61
N SER A 368 -17.50 -28.64 21.37
CA SER A 368 -17.28 -29.48 20.19
C SER A 368 -17.59 -28.66 18.94
N LYS A 369 -16.74 -28.74 17.91
CA LYS A 369 -17.06 -28.13 16.61
C LYS A 369 -18.10 -29.01 15.93
N GLN A 370 -19.33 -28.52 15.80
CA GLN A 370 -20.37 -29.16 14.98
C GLN A 370 -19.84 -29.33 13.55
N SER A 371 -19.97 -30.52 12.98
CA SER A 371 -19.66 -30.75 11.56
C SER A 371 -20.67 -30.01 10.68
N LYS A 372 -20.20 -29.40 9.59
CA LYS A 372 -21.06 -28.72 8.63
C LYS A 372 -21.70 -29.74 7.69
N VAL A 373 -23.01 -29.64 7.52
CA VAL A 373 -23.80 -30.42 6.57
C VAL A 373 -23.40 -30.06 5.13
N VAL A 374 -23.39 -31.06 4.24
CA VAL A 374 -22.95 -30.93 2.85
C VAL A 374 -24.00 -31.55 1.91
N ASN A 375 -24.37 -30.81 0.88
CA ASN A 375 -25.28 -31.25 -0.16
C ASN A 375 -24.49 -31.78 -1.37
N GLN A 376 -24.98 -32.88 -1.93
CA GLN A 376 -24.48 -33.52 -3.16
C GLN A 376 -25.51 -33.34 -4.27
N TYR A 377 -25.05 -32.90 -5.43
CA TYR A 377 -25.86 -32.66 -6.62
C TYR A 377 -25.36 -33.48 -7.81
N ASP A 378 -26.24 -33.79 -8.75
CA ASP A 378 -25.84 -34.26 -10.07
C ASP A 378 -25.21 -33.12 -10.89
N ILE A 379 -24.79 -33.43 -12.12
CA ILE A 379 -24.16 -32.46 -13.02
C ILE A 379 -25.16 -31.41 -13.50
N ASP A 380 -26.45 -31.76 -13.55
CA ASP A 380 -27.55 -30.90 -14.00
C ASP A 380 -28.07 -29.97 -12.88
N GLY A 381 -27.59 -30.16 -11.64
CA GLY A 381 -27.89 -29.32 -10.50
C GLY A 381 -29.03 -29.81 -9.60
N ASN A 382 -29.54 -31.03 -9.81
CA ASN A 382 -30.54 -31.64 -8.94
C ASN A 382 -29.90 -32.21 -7.68
N LEU A 383 -30.54 -32.01 -6.53
CA LEU A 383 -30.06 -32.50 -5.25
C LEU A 383 -30.21 -34.02 -5.18
N ILE A 384 -29.10 -34.73 -5.00
CA ILE A 384 -29.06 -36.19 -4.85
C ILE A 384 -29.14 -36.58 -3.37
N ASN A 385 -28.32 -35.94 -2.51
CA ASN A 385 -28.22 -36.35 -1.11
C ASN A 385 -27.73 -35.22 -0.19
N VAL A 386 -28.01 -35.35 1.11
CA VAL A 386 -27.58 -34.44 2.18
C VAL A 386 -26.81 -35.23 3.23
N TRP A 387 -25.55 -34.85 3.43
CA TRP A 387 -24.61 -35.51 4.33
C TRP A 387 -24.39 -34.67 5.58
N ASN A 388 -24.33 -35.28 6.77
CA ASN A 388 -24.06 -34.58 8.03
C ASN A 388 -22.63 -34.01 8.09
N SER A 389 -21.72 -34.51 7.26
CA SER A 389 -20.38 -33.95 7.10
C SER A 389 -19.66 -34.37 5.80
N CYS A 390 -18.63 -33.62 5.39
CA CYS A 390 -17.70 -34.06 4.34
C CYS A 390 -17.06 -35.43 4.67
N LYS A 391 -16.88 -35.75 5.96
CA LYS A 391 -16.24 -37.00 6.40
C LYS A 391 -17.12 -38.20 6.13
N GLU A 392 -18.40 -38.08 6.46
CA GLU A 392 -19.41 -39.11 6.21
C GLU A 392 -19.50 -39.42 4.70
N ALA A 393 -19.64 -38.39 3.88
CA ALA A 393 -19.63 -38.53 2.42
C ALA A 393 -18.33 -39.17 1.90
N SER A 394 -17.18 -38.82 2.48
CA SER A 394 -15.88 -39.34 2.05
C SER A 394 -15.70 -40.83 2.35
N VAL A 395 -16.25 -41.30 3.48
CA VAL A 395 -16.23 -42.72 3.84
C VAL A 395 -17.11 -43.51 2.87
N PHE A 396 -18.30 -43.01 2.56
CA PHE A 396 -19.23 -43.67 1.64
C PHE A 396 -18.63 -43.85 0.24
N TYR A 397 -18.01 -42.80 -0.31
CA TYR A 397 -17.40 -42.85 -1.64
C TYR A 397 -15.95 -43.37 -1.67
N ASN A 398 -15.42 -43.81 -0.52
CA ASN A 398 -14.03 -44.24 -0.36
C ASN A 398 -13.01 -43.25 -0.95
N VAL A 399 -13.19 -41.96 -0.65
CA VAL A 399 -12.29 -40.88 -1.06
C VAL A 399 -11.78 -40.12 0.14
N THR A 400 -10.73 -39.32 -0.05
CA THR A 400 -10.27 -38.43 1.02
C THR A 400 -11.28 -37.30 1.24
N PHE A 401 -11.56 -36.93 2.50
CA PHE A 401 -12.47 -35.81 2.80
C PHE A 401 -11.99 -34.49 2.18
N GLN A 402 -10.67 -34.34 1.96
CA GLN A 402 -10.10 -33.18 1.27
C GLN A 402 -10.54 -33.09 -0.19
N SER A 403 -10.79 -34.23 -0.87
CA SER A 403 -11.29 -34.26 -2.25
C SER A 403 -12.66 -33.61 -2.36
N ILE A 404 -13.57 -33.95 -1.44
CA ILE A 404 -14.91 -33.34 -1.37
C ILE A 404 -14.81 -31.85 -1.01
N GLN A 405 -13.94 -31.47 -0.06
CA GLN A 405 -13.72 -30.05 0.26
C GLN A 405 -13.17 -29.24 -0.91
N ARG A 406 -12.30 -29.83 -1.74
CA ARG A 406 -11.76 -29.18 -2.94
C ARG A 406 -12.82 -29.00 -4.02
N ALA A 407 -13.76 -29.95 -4.14
CA ALA A 407 -14.93 -29.78 -5.00
C ALA A 407 -15.84 -28.66 -4.51
N ILE A 408 -16.13 -28.59 -3.21
CA ILE A 408 -16.90 -27.48 -2.62
C ILE A 408 -16.22 -26.12 -2.82
N SER A 409 -14.89 -26.06 -2.71
CA SER A 409 -14.14 -24.80 -2.88
C SER A 409 -13.95 -24.39 -4.35
N GLY A 410 -14.50 -25.12 -5.32
CA GLY A 410 -14.34 -24.87 -6.75
C GLY A 410 -12.94 -25.17 -7.30
N LYS A 411 -12.08 -25.85 -6.54
CA LYS A 411 -10.75 -26.29 -7.02
C LYS A 411 -10.87 -27.52 -7.90
N TYR A 412 -11.84 -28.38 -7.61
CA TYR A 412 -12.29 -29.42 -8.51
C TYR A 412 -13.69 -29.08 -9.00
N LYS A 413 -13.96 -29.33 -10.29
CA LYS A 413 -15.31 -29.13 -10.85
C LYS A 413 -16.30 -30.12 -10.25
N THR A 414 -15.84 -31.36 -9.99
CA THR A 414 -16.63 -32.43 -9.36
C THR A 414 -15.73 -33.28 -8.46
N CYS A 415 -16.34 -34.06 -7.56
CA CYS A 415 -15.70 -35.17 -6.85
C CYS A 415 -16.61 -36.38 -6.95
N CYS A 416 -16.08 -37.53 -7.35
CA CYS A 416 -16.85 -38.76 -7.62
C CYS A 416 -17.95 -38.57 -8.67
N GLY A 417 -17.78 -37.64 -9.63
CA GLY A 417 -18.80 -37.34 -10.64
C GLY A 417 -19.91 -36.38 -10.18
N PHE A 418 -19.89 -35.93 -8.91
CA PHE A 418 -20.93 -35.08 -8.32
C PHE A 418 -20.44 -33.67 -8.02
N VAL A 419 -21.40 -32.73 -7.95
CA VAL A 419 -21.18 -31.35 -7.50
C VAL A 419 -21.50 -31.26 -6.00
N TRP A 420 -20.67 -30.55 -5.24
CA TRP A 420 -20.76 -30.52 -3.78
C TRP A 420 -20.87 -29.07 -3.28
N ARG A 421 -21.79 -28.80 -2.34
CA ARG A 421 -21.91 -27.49 -1.69
C ARG A 421 -22.18 -27.65 -0.20
N TYR A 422 -21.71 -26.72 0.62
CA TYR A 422 -22.20 -26.64 2.00
C TYR A 422 -23.67 -26.29 1.98
N ARG A 423 -24.43 -26.84 2.93
CA ARG A 423 -25.80 -26.42 3.18
C ARG A 423 -25.85 -24.99 3.71
#